data_AF-A0A7S0D2M6-F1
#
_entry.id   AF-A0A7S0D2M6-F1
#
_cell.length_a   1.000
_cell.length_b   1.000
_cell.length_c   1.000
_cell.angle_alpha   90.00
_cell.angle_beta   90.00
_cell.angle_gamma   90.00
#
_symmetry.space_group_name_H-M   'P 1'
#
loop_
_entity.id
_entity.type
_entity.pdbx_description
1 polymer ?
#
loop_
_entity_poly.entity_id
_entity_poly.type
_entity_poly.pdbx_seq_one_letter_code
_entity_poly.pdbx_strand_id
1 'polypeptide(L)'
;GTSKKHPDGSMLDLLRWIGGLILFTPMMLFAIPTFPTVMEKIYYGRDELELVRYRRQWVPILISFLLLVPDILLLKSDEERTTELLWKIAVVWIYIAVPFIVCMCRPAAKLPLDTGDLVTVLLIACPVIASYYTDSLPDPQIKIRDGWPRISTIQITAVNCALCVFNGLRPLKDFGYTVIWNCGDILRFLTGLIVAAAILLPIGYATSSFEKAAHPNAGLAIAQLLTVFVVYSLPQEILFRGIIQNLLHSRLESNADITKYTSQKDNKGALSMREWPNYSAVDGKEGGESPDEEDNNLFYESDIARRNPETFQDIHQEFYKRGVCCWLTLPTIRDWIALIISSFIYAFSLMDHRHWDNNGGVAFTTLLILGMVCGYTWRQTSKVTTSAAVHAFVTYVGIYILKADMRATI
;
A
#
# COMPACT_ATOMS: atom_id res chain seq x y z
N GLY A 1 -18.65 -41.70 -21.60
CA GLY A 1 -19.85 -41.18 -20.93
C GLY A 1 -19.89 -39.68 -21.09
N THR A 2 -20.83 -39.17 -21.87
CA THR A 2 -21.04 -37.73 -22.06
C THR A 2 -21.76 -37.18 -20.84
N SER A 3 -21.03 -36.57 -19.91
CA SER A 3 -21.61 -35.79 -18.81
C SER A 3 -22.54 -34.74 -19.43
N LYS A 4 -23.85 -34.85 -19.16
CA LYS A 4 -24.82 -33.83 -19.53
C LYS A 4 -24.43 -32.56 -18.76
N LYS A 5 -23.83 -31.59 -19.45
CA LYS A 5 -23.65 -30.23 -18.92
C LYS A 5 -25.02 -29.73 -18.49
N HIS A 6 -25.22 -29.57 -17.18
CA HIS A 6 -26.42 -28.94 -16.66
C HIS A 6 -26.44 -27.48 -17.16
N PRO A 7 -27.57 -27.00 -17.70
CA PRO A 7 -27.71 -25.62 -18.19
C PRO A 7 -27.48 -24.57 -17.09
N ASP A 8 -27.63 -24.95 -15.82
CA ASP A 8 -27.44 -24.06 -14.67
C ASP A 8 -25.98 -23.59 -14.49
N GLY A 9 -25.01 -24.33 -15.05
CA GLY A 9 -23.59 -23.96 -14.97
C GLY A 9 -23.26 -22.63 -15.64
N SER A 10 -23.98 -22.25 -16.71
CA SER A 10 -23.65 -21.01 -17.44
C SER A 10 -23.97 -19.74 -16.65
N MET A 11 -24.98 -19.77 -15.77
CA MET A 11 -25.35 -18.58 -15.00
C MET A 11 -24.38 -18.35 -13.83
N LEU A 12 -23.97 -19.42 -13.12
CA LEU A 12 -23.01 -19.33 -12.03
C LEU A 12 -21.62 -18.89 -12.54
N ASP A 13 -21.20 -19.44 -13.68
CA ASP A 13 -19.95 -19.00 -14.33
C ASP A 13 -20.01 -17.51 -14.70
N LEU A 14 -21.13 -17.04 -15.25
CA LEU A 14 -21.32 -15.63 -15.58
C LEU A 14 -21.23 -14.74 -14.32
N LEU A 15 -21.90 -15.12 -13.23
CA LEU A 15 -21.83 -14.39 -11.97
C LEU A 15 -20.40 -14.33 -11.42
N ARG A 16 -19.66 -15.44 -11.49
CA ARG A 16 -18.25 -15.50 -11.06
C ARG A 16 -17.38 -14.53 -11.86
N TRP A 17 -17.53 -14.47 -13.19
CA TRP A 17 -16.77 -13.55 -14.04
C TRP A 17 -17.14 -12.08 -13.82
N ILE A 18 -18.44 -11.78 -13.65
CA ILE A 18 -18.91 -10.42 -13.34
C ILE A 18 -18.37 -9.98 -11.97
N GLY A 19 -18.48 -10.83 -10.95
CA GLY A 19 -17.94 -10.58 -9.62
C GLY A 19 -16.43 -10.33 -9.66
N GLY A 20 -15.69 -11.17 -10.38
CA GLY A 20 -14.25 -10.99 -10.59
C GLY A 20 -13.90 -9.67 -11.29
N LEU A 21 -14.63 -9.26 -12.33
CA LEU A 21 -14.39 -7.99 -13.01
C LEU A 21 -14.65 -6.78 -12.10
N ILE A 22 -15.77 -6.81 -11.34
CA ILE A 22 -16.11 -5.76 -10.39
C ILE A 22 -15.07 -5.67 -9.27
N LEU A 23 -14.54 -6.81 -8.82
CA LEU A 23 -13.52 -6.89 -7.77
C LEU A 23 -12.25 -6.08 -8.11
N PHE A 24 -11.83 -6.02 -9.37
CA PHE A 24 -10.67 -5.21 -9.79
C PHE A 24 -11.01 -3.74 -10.11
N THR A 25 -12.29 -3.35 -10.09
CA THR A 25 -12.72 -2.00 -10.47
C THR A 25 -12.14 -0.91 -9.58
N PRO A 26 -12.10 -1.02 -8.23
CA PRO A 26 -11.48 0.01 -7.40
C PRO A 26 -10.00 0.20 -7.71
N MET A 27 -9.23 -0.89 -7.88
CA MET A 27 -7.84 -0.81 -8.34
C MET A 27 -7.71 -0.08 -9.67
N MET A 28 -8.59 -0.31 -10.64
CA MET A 28 -8.55 0.39 -11.93
C MET A 28 -8.90 1.88 -11.78
N LEU A 29 -9.90 2.22 -10.98
CA LEU A 29 -10.30 3.60 -10.73
C LEU A 29 -9.19 4.40 -10.05
N PHE A 30 -8.55 3.84 -9.01
CA PHE A 30 -7.44 4.50 -8.33
C PHE A 30 -6.17 4.65 -9.18
N ALA A 31 -6.05 3.90 -10.28
CA ALA A 31 -4.96 4.06 -11.23
C ALA A 31 -5.12 5.33 -12.09
N ILE A 32 -6.33 5.89 -12.14
CA ILE A 32 -6.64 7.16 -12.81
C ILE A 32 -6.22 8.31 -11.88
N PRO A 33 -5.26 9.17 -12.29
CA PRO A 33 -4.70 10.19 -11.40
C PRO A 33 -5.70 11.17 -10.77
N THR A 34 -6.83 11.41 -11.44
CA THR A 34 -7.87 12.33 -10.97
C THR A 34 -8.83 11.70 -9.96
N PHE A 35 -8.92 10.38 -9.88
CA PHE A 35 -9.88 9.69 -9.04
C PHE A 35 -9.64 9.87 -7.53
N PRO A 36 -8.40 9.78 -7.00
CA PRO A 36 -8.12 10.12 -5.60
C PRO A 36 -8.61 11.52 -5.22
N THR A 37 -8.40 12.52 -6.09
CA THR A 37 -8.86 13.89 -5.86
C THR A 37 -10.38 14.00 -5.86
N VAL A 38 -11.07 13.22 -6.71
CA VAL A 38 -12.55 13.15 -6.70
C VAL A 38 -13.03 12.52 -5.39
N MET A 39 -12.40 11.44 -4.93
CA MET A 39 -12.73 10.79 -3.67
C MET A 39 -12.51 11.72 -2.47
N GLU A 40 -11.39 12.45 -2.44
CA GLU A 40 -11.11 13.46 -1.42
C GLU A 40 -12.21 14.52 -1.37
N LYS A 41 -12.63 15.04 -2.54
CA LYS A 41 -13.73 16.03 -2.64
C LYS A 41 -15.10 15.47 -2.23
N ILE A 42 -15.35 14.19 -2.50
CA ILE A 42 -16.60 13.54 -2.07
C ILE A 42 -16.61 13.40 -0.55
N TYR A 43 -15.48 13.01 0.03
CA TYR A 43 -15.35 12.74 1.46
C TYR A 43 -15.28 14.02 2.31
N TYR A 44 -14.48 14.99 1.89
CA TYR A 44 -14.36 16.30 2.52
C TYR A 44 -15.33 17.26 1.86
N GLY A 45 -16.40 17.61 2.57
CA GLY A 45 -17.21 18.75 2.20
C GLY A 45 -16.41 20.04 2.40
N ARG A 46 -16.54 20.97 1.46
CA ARG A 46 -16.06 22.33 1.62
C ARG A 46 -17.27 23.19 1.98
N ASP A 47 -17.24 23.82 3.14
CA ASP A 47 -18.08 24.99 3.37
C ASP A 47 -17.39 26.17 2.70
N GLU A 48 -18.06 26.80 1.73
CA GLU A 48 -17.49 27.93 0.98
C GLU A 48 -17.27 29.15 1.86
N LEU A 49 -18.01 29.24 2.98
CA LEU A 49 -17.98 30.40 3.89
C LEU A 49 -16.91 30.26 4.97
N GLU A 50 -16.68 29.06 5.50
CA GLU A 50 -15.87 28.89 6.72
C GLU A 50 -14.43 28.44 6.46
N LEU A 51 -14.04 28.09 5.23
CA LEU A 51 -12.73 27.45 4.90
C LEU A 51 -12.44 26.15 5.68
N VAL A 52 -13.34 25.72 6.58
CA VAL A 52 -13.23 24.49 7.35
C VAL A 52 -13.67 23.31 6.48
N ARG A 53 -12.85 22.25 6.48
CA ARG A 53 -13.21 20.97 5.86
C ARG A 53 -13.99 20.12 6.86
N TYR A 54 -15.23 19.77 6.56
CA TYR A 54 -16.00 18.80 7.34
C TYR A 54 -15.99 17.42 6.66
N ARG A 55 -16.02 16.36 7.47
CA ARG A 55 -16.01 14.98 6.97
C ARG A 55 -17.43 14.44 6.81
N ARG A 56 -17.75 13.93 5.63
CA ARG A 56 -19.04 13.27 5.39
C ARG A 56 -18.99 11.83 5.89
N GLN A 57 -19.45 11.62 7.13
CA GLN A 57 -19.40 10.32 7.82
C GLN A 57 -20.12 9.18 7.08
N TRP A 58 -21.08 9.47 6.21
CA TRP A 58 -21.78 8.45 5.43
C TRP A 58 -20.96 7.89 4.26
N VAL A 59 -19.93 8.60 3.79
CA VAL A 59 -19.15 8.19 2.60
C VAL A 59 -18.38 6.88 2.82
N PRO A 60 -17.64 6.68 3.94
CA PRO A 60 -16.96 5.41 4.20
C PRO A 60 -17.92 4.21 4.33
N ILE A 61 -19.12 4.44 4.88
CA ILE A 61 -20.17 3.41 4.98
C ILE A 61 -20.66 3.04 3.58
N LEU A 62 -20.92 4.01 2.71
CA LEU A 62 -21.33 3.74 1.33
C LEU A 62 -20.23 2.95 0.58
N ILE A 63 -18.97 3.34 0.74
CA ILE A 63 -17.84 2.64 0.10
C ILE A 63 -17.74 1.19 0.59
N SER A 64 -17.91 0.93 1.89
CA SER A 64 -17.86 -0.45 2.40
C SER A 64 -18.97 -1.32 1.83
N PHE A 65 -20.18 -0.77 1.63
CA PHE A 65 -21.27 -1.47 0.93
C PHE A 65 -20.95 -1.72 -0.54
N LEU A 66 -20.36 -0.75 -1.25
CA LEU A 66 -19.97 -0.93 -2.65
C LEU A 66 -18.89 -2.00 -2.82
N LEU A 67 -17.92 -2.06 -1.89
CA LEU A 67 -16.87 -3.08 -1.90
C LEU A 67 -17.39 -4.50 -1.62
N LEU A 68 -18.52 -4.64 -0.91
CA LEU A 68 -19.15 -5.93 -0.62
C LEU A 68 -19.83 -6.58 -1.85
N VAL A 69 -20.24 -5.78 -2.84
CA VAL A 69 -20.97 -6.26 -4.03
C VAL A 69 -20.25 -7.40 -4.76
N PRO A 70 -18.95 -7.29 -5.15
CA PRO A 70 -18.25 -8.38 -5.81
C PRO A 70 -18.19 -9.65 -4.96
N ASP A 71 -17.97 -9.53 -3.64
CA ASP A 71 -17.93 -10.68 -2.73
C ASP A 71 -19.27 -11.41 -2.68
N ILE A 72 -20.40 -10.70 -2.65
CA ILE A 72 -21.75 -11.32 -2.69
C ILE A 72 -21.95 -12.14 -3.97
N LEU A 73 -21.54 -11.59 -5.13
CA LEU A 73 -21.66 -12.29 -6.41
C LEU A 73 -20.80 -13.56 -6.44
N LEU A 74 -19.58 -13.47 -5.91
CA LEU A 74 -18.62 -14.58 -5.87
C LEU A 74 -19.05 -15.67 -4.88
N LEU A 75 -19.49 -15.31 -3.68
CA LEU A 75 -20.04 -16.25 -2.70
C LEU A 75 -21.27 -16.97 -3.25
N LYS A 76 -22.19 -16.25 -3.90
CA LYS A 76 -23.36 -16.85 -4.54
C LYS A 76 -23.00 -17.77 -5.69
N SER A 77 -21.90 -17.51 -6.40
CA SER A 77 -21.42 -18.36 -7.50
C SER A 77 -20.77 -19.67 -7.02
N ASP A 78 -20.25 -19.69 -5.79
CA ASP A 78 -19.49 -20.81 -5.24
C ASP A 78 -20.35 -21.76 -4.38
N GLU A 79 -21.44 -21.24 -3.81
CA GLU A 79 -22.17 -21.94 -2.76
C GLU A 79 -23.39 -22.73 -3.27
N GLU A 80 -23.33 -24.06 -3.13
CA GLU A 80 -24.46 -24.96 -3.45
C GLU A 80 -25.61 -24.89 -2.41
N ARG A 81 -25.40 -24.27 -1.23
CA ARG A 81 -26.41 -24.22 -0.13
C ARG A 81 -26.67 -22.81 0.39
N THR A 82 -27.92 -22.37 0.30
CA THR A 82 -28.36 -21.00 0.61
C THR A 82 -28.36 -20.63 2.10
N THR A 83 -28.26 -21.57 3.04
CA THR A 83 -28.48 -21.31 4.48
C THR A 83 -27.34 -20.57 5.17
N GLU A 84 -26.09 -20.69 4.68
CA GLU A 84 -24.92 -20.03 5.27
C GLU A 84 -24.54 -18.73 4.57
N LEU A 85 -25.09 -18.47 3.38
CA LEU A 85 -24.74 -17.33 2.55
C LEU A 85 -24.89 -15.98 3.28
N LEU A 86 -25.99 -15.79 4.01
CA LEU A 86 -26.22 -14.53 4.75
C LEU A 86 -25.19 -14.31 5.86
N TRP A 87 -24.78 -15.38 6.54
CA TRP A 87 -23.72 -15.31 7.56
C TRP A 87 -22.38 -14.96 6.93
N LYS A 88 -22.01 -15.62 5.82
CA LYS A 88 -20.78 -15.33 5.08
C LYS A 88 -20.73 -13.87 4.60
N ILE A 89 -21.83 -13.37 4.05
CA ILE A 89 -21.97 -11.96 3.65
C ILE A 89 -21.78 -11.03 4.84
N ALA A 90 -22.40 -11.34 6.00
CA ALA A 90 -22.25 -10.53 7.21
C ALA A 90 -20.80 -10.49 7.71
N VAL A 91 -20.10 -11.64 7.73
CA VAL A 91 -18.69 -11.73 8.13
C VAL A 91 -17.80 -10.89 7.21
N VAL A 92 -17.97 -11.00 5.89
CA VAL A 92 -17.19 -10.20 4.92
C VAL A 92 -17.50 -8.72 5.07
N TRP A 93 -18.77 -8.34 5.27
CA TRP A 93 -19.13 -6.93 5.48
C TRP A 93 -18.51 -6.36 6.75
N ILE A 94 -18.53 -7.10 7.87
CA ILE A 94 -17.87 -6.68 9.12
C ILE A 94 -16.37 -6.49 8.88
N TYR A 95 -15.72 -7.44 8.20
CA TYR A 95 -14.30 -7.33 7.85
C TYR A 95 -14.00 -6.05 7.05
N ILE A 96 -14.81 -5.74 6.04
CA ILE A 96 -14.64 -4.52 5.22
C ILE A 96 -14.94 -3.26 6.05
N ALA A 97 -16.05 -3.24 6.80
CA ALA A 97 -16.57 -2.02 7.45
C ALA A 97 -15.71 -1.53 8.62
N VAL A 98 -15.10 -2.43 9.40
CA VAL A 98 -14.38 -2.05 10.63
C VAL A 98 -13.16 -1.13 10.35
N PRO A 99 -12.28 -1.38 9.37
CA PRO A 99 -11.22 -0.44 8.96
C PRO A 99 -11.76 0.96 8.60
N PHE A 100 -12.89 1.06 7.91
CA PHE A 100 -13.52 2.35 7.59
C PHE A 100 -14.01 3.09 8.83
N ILE A 101 -14.61 2.39 9.79
CA ILE A 101 -15.06 2.97 11.06
C ILE A 101 -13.86 3.52 11.85
N VAL A 102 -12.75 2.77 11.93
CA VAL A 102 -11.52 3.25 12.58
C VAL A 102 -10.99 4.51 11.88
N CYS A 103 -10.97 4.53 10.55
CA CYS A 103 -10.57 5.71 9.78
C CYS A 103 -11.49 6.92 10.02
N MET A 104 -12.79 6.71 10.22
CA MET A 104 -13.75 7.77 10.54
C MET A 104 -13.47 8.38 11.92
N CYS A 105 -13.20 7.54 12.92
CA CYS A 105 -12.95 7.96 14.30
C CYS A 105 -11.57 8.65 14.47
N ARG A 106 -10.62 8.39 13.57
CA ARG A 106 -9.28 9.00 13.61
C ARG A 106 -9.35 10.52 13.38
N PRO A 107 -8.74 11.38 14.22
CA PRO A 107 -8.67 12.82 13.95
C PRO A 107 -7.85 13.14 12.68
N ALA A 108 -8.24 14.18 11.93
CA ALA A 108 -7.60 14.53 10.67
C ALA A 108 -6.13 14.99 10.84
N ALA A 109 -5.82 15.71 11.92
CA ALA A 109 -4.50 16.28 12.20
C ALA A 109 -3.47 15.27 12.74
N LYS A 110 -3.80 13.99 12.88
CA LYS A 110 -2.85 12.99 13.39
C LYS A 110 -1.73 12.73 12.39
N LEU A 111 -0.49 12.76 12.90
CA LEU A 111 0.72 12.38 12.18
C LEU A 111 0.60 11.00 11.51
N PRO A 112 1.33 10.74 10.40
CA PRO A 112 1.38 9.43 9.76
C PRO A 112 1.90 8.36 10.71
N LEU A 113 1.45 7.11 10.51
CA LEU A 113 1.79 5.95 11.34
C LEU A 113 1.44 6.19 12.83
N ASP A 114 0.28 6.77 13.10
CA ASP A 114 -0.29 6.80 14.44
C ASP A 114 -0.99 5.48 14.77
N THR A 115 -1.52 5.36 16.00
CA THR A 115 -2.24 4.16 16.44
C THR A 115 -3.44 3.84 15.53
N GLY A 116 -4.14 4.85 15.02
CA GLY A 116 -5.26 4.65 14.09
C GLY A 116 -4.83 3.99 12.78
N ASP A 117 -3.71 4.43 12.21
CA ASP A 117 -3.13 3.83 11.01
C ASP A 117 -2.69 2.39 11.25
N LEU A 118 -1.99 2.14 12.36
CA LEU A 118 -1.51 0.80 12.70
C LEU A 118 -2.68 -0.16 12.89
N VAL A 119 -3.69 0.23 13.66
CA VAL A 119 -4.90 -0.57 13.88
C VAL A 119 -5.62 -0.84 12.56
N THR A 120 -5.74 0.16 11.69
CA THR A 120 -6.36 0.00 10.36
C THR A 120 -5.58 -1.00 9.49
N VAL A 121 -4.25 -0.90 9.42
CA VAL A 121 -3.42 -1.84 8.66
C VAL A 121 -3.55 -3.25 9.23
N LEU A 122 -3.53 -3.42 10.55
CA LEU A 122 -3.69 -4.72 11.20
C LEU A 122 -5.07 -5.32 10.97
N LEU A 123 -6.14 -4.51 11.02
CA LEU A 123 -7.51 -4.98 10.73
C LEU A 123 -7.68 -5.44 9.29
N ILE A 124 -6.93 -4.86 8.35
CA ILE A 124 -6.93 -5.29 6.95
C ILE A 124 -6.08 -6.56 6.78
N ALA A 125 -4.85 -6.56 7.30
CA ALA A 125 -3.86 -7.60 7.03
C ALA A 125 -4.03 -8.86 7.88
N CYS A 126 -4.26 -8.74 9.20
CA CYS A 126 -4.30 -9.89 10.10
C CYS A 126 -5.40 -10.90 9.76
N PRO A 127 -6.64 -10.50 9.42
CA PRO A 127 -7.66 -11.46 9.05
C PRO A 127 -7.33 -12.23 7.75
N VAL A 128 -6.70 -11.57 6.77
CA VAL A 128 -6.22 -12.23 5.53
C VAL A 128 -5.11 -13.22 5.85
N ILE A 129 -4.18 -12.85 6.73
CA ILE A 129 -3.13 -13.78 7.17
C ILE A 129 -3.77 -14.95 7.90
N ALA A 130 -4.66 -14.69 8.86
CA ALA A 130 -5.36 -15.72 9.63
C ALA A 130 -6.22 -16.64 8.76
N SER A 131 -6.77 -16.16 7.64
CA SER A 131 -7.56 -16.98 6.72
C SER A 131 -6.74 -18.05 6.00
N TYR A 132 -5.40 -17.93 5.96
CA TYR A 132 -4.56 -19.04 5.45
C TYR A 132 -4.46 -20.22 6.41
N TYR A 133 -4.76 -20.00 7.69
CA TYR A 133 -4.62 -20.97 8.79
C TYR A 133 -5.98 -21.45 9.31
N THR A 134 -7.02 -20.65 9.08
CA THR A 134 -8.35 -20.86 9.62
C THR A 134 -9.38 -20.54 8.55
N ASP A 135 -10.46 -21.31 8.48
CA ASP A 135 -11.59 -21.01 7.59
C ASP A 135 -12.49 -19.88 8.15
N SER A 136 -11.88 -18.89 8.82
CA SER A 136 -12.59 -17.82 9.52
C SER A 136 -13.18 -16.76 8.59
N LEU A 137 -12.59 -16.57 7.42
CA LEU A 137 -13.10 -15.68 6.38
C LEU A 137 -13.47 -16.49 5.13
N PRO A 138 -14.66 -16.26 4.57
CA PRO A 138 -15.02 -16.81 3.27
C PRO A 138 -14.09 -16.27 2.18
N ASP A 139 -13.37 -17.15 1.49
CA ASP A 139 -12.49 -16.80 0.36
C ASP A 139 -12.87 -17.59 -0.90
N PRO A 140 -13.94 -17.20 -1.62
CA PRO A 140 -14.25 -17.83 -2.90
C PRO A 140 -13.09 -17.59 -3.86
N GLN A 141 -12.48 -18.65 -4.38
CA GLN A 141 -11.33 -18.52 -5.27
C GLN A 141 -11.73 -18.54 -6.74
N ILE A 142 -11.25 -17.57 -7.51
CA ILE A 142 -11.49 -17.53 -8.97
C ILE A 142 -10.37 -18.29 -9.67
N LYS A 143 -10.72 -19.39 -10.31
CA LYS A 143 -9.81 -20.18 -11.14
C LYS A 143 -9.87 -19.69 -12.59
N ILE A 144 -8.81 -19.01 -13.05
CA ILE A 144 -8.72 -18.53 -14.43
C ILE A 144 -8.52 -19.70 -15.40
N ARG A 145 -7.54 -20.56 -15.12
CA ARG A 145 -7.14 -21.70 -15.95
C ARG A 145 -6.36 -22.73 -15.13
N ASP A 146 -6.33 -23.98 -15.58
CA ASP A 146 -5.46 -25.00 -14.97
C ASP A 146 -3.98 -24.61 -15.02
N GLY A 147 -3.30 -24.77 -13.89
CA GLY A 147 -1.89 -24.38 -13.72
C GLY A 147 -1.65 -22.87 -13.58
N TRP A 148 -2.71 -22.06 -13.60
CA TRP A 148 -2.64 -20.64 -13.29
C TRP A 148 -2.89 -20.42 -11.81
N PRO A 149 -2.34 -19.34 -11.24
CA PRO A 149 -2.60 -19.03 -9.86
C PRO A 149 -4.09 -18.74 -9.63
N ARG A 150 -4.61 -19.08 -8.46
CA ARG A 150 -6.00 -18.82 -8.07
C ARG A 150 -6.08 -17.43 -7.47
N ILE A 151 -7.06 -16.64 -7.91
CA ILE A 151 -7.30 -15.31 -7.34
C ILE A 151 -8.06 -15.51 -6.03
N SER A 152 -7.42 -15.16 -4.92
CA SER A 152 -8.07 -15.05 -3.62
C SER A 152 -8.91 -13.77 -3.60
N THR A 153 -10.21 -13.91 -3.39
CA THR A 153 -11.12 -12.77 -3.37
C THR A 153 -10.84 -11.90 -2.15
N ILE A 154 -10.58 -12.53 -0.99
CA ILE A 154 -10.35 -11.79 0.25
C ILE A 154 -9.07 -10.94 0.19
N GLN A 155 -8.01 -11.42 -0.47
CA GLN A 155 -6.79 -10.65 -0.69
C GLN A 155 -7.04 -9.39 -1.52
N ILE A 156 -7.77 -9.50 -2.63
CA ILE A 156 -8.07 -8.35 -3.49
C ILE A 156 -9.03 -7.38 -2.78
N THR A 157 -10.02 -7.89 -2.05
CA THR A 157 -10.91 -7.08 -1.20
C THR A 157 -10.11 -6.33 -0.12
N ALA A 158 -9.12 -6.96 0.51
CA ALA A 158 -8.23 -6.31 1.46
C ALA A 158 -7.46 -5.15 0.83
N VAL A 159 -6.90 -5.35 -0.37
CA VAL A 159 -6.17 -4.31 -1.11
C VAL A 159 -7.09 -3.18 -1.54
N ASN A 160 -8.31 -3.48 -1.99
CA ASN A 160 -9.31 -2.46 -2.31
C ASN A 160 -9.69 -1.64 -1.07
N CYS A 161 -9.86 -2.29 0.09
CA CYS A 161 -10.10 -1.62 1.36
C CYS A 161 -8.93 -0.68 1.69
N ALA A 162 -7.69 -1.18 1.58
CA ALA A 162 -6.47 -0.40 1.78
C ALA A 162 -6.39 0.81 0.83
N LEU A 163 -6.69 0.66 -0.46
CA LEU A 163 -6.74 1.74 -1.44
C LEU A 163 -7.80 2.78 -1.09
N CYS A 164 -9.02 2.34 -0.79
CA CYS A 164 -10.10 3.23 -0.43
C CYS A 164 -9.76 4.04 0.83
N VAL A 165 -9.14 3.43 1.83
CA VAL A 165 -8.76 4.11 3.07
C VAL A 165 -7.55 5.04 2.87
N PHE A 166 -6.44 4.53 2.34
CA PHE A 166 -5.15 5.24 2.32
C PHE A 166 -4.87 6.02 1.02
N ASN A 167 -5.70 5.87 -0.01
CA ASN A 167 -5.59 6.66 -1.24
C ASN A 167 -6.87 7.47 -1.51
N GLY A 168 -8.03 7.02 -1.02
CA GLY A 168 -9.31 7.71 -1.17
C GLY A 168 -9.63 8.65 0.00
N LEU A 169 -9.92 8.09 1.17
CA LEU A 169 -10.42 8.81 2.33
C LEU A 169 -9.34 9.60 3.06
N ARG A 170 -8.15 9.03 3.13
CA ARG A 170 -6.96 9.61 3.73
C ARG A 170 -5.80 9.43 2.76
N PRO A 171 -5.70 10.28 1.73
CA PRO A 171 -4.67 10.13 0.73
C PRO A 171 -3.28 10.26 1.37
N LEU A 172 -2.50 9.18 1.32
CA LEU A 172 -1.09 9.21 1.67
C LEU A 172 -0.33 9.98 0.60
N LYS A 173 0.50 10.91 1.04
CA LYS A 173 1.45 11.59 0.16
C LYS A 173 2.33 10.53 -0.52
N ASP A 174 2.61 10.69 -1.80
CA ASP A 174 3.48 9.81 -2.57
C ASP A 174 3.05 8.32 -2.56
N PHE A 175 1.75 8.05 -2.46
CA PHE A 175 1.21 6.69 -2.59
C PHE A 175 1.69 6.00 -3.87
N GLY A 176 1.92 6.77 -4.94
CA GLY A 176 2.70 6.31 -6.09
C GLY A 176 1.97 5.35 -7.02
N TYR A 177 0.64 5.28 -6.93
CA TYR A 177 -0.13 4.43 -7.82
C TYR A 177 -0.46 5.16 -9.12
N THR A 178 0.48 5.10 -10.07
CA THR A 178 0.35 5.65 -11.42
C THR A 178 0.88 4.65 -12.43
N VAL A 179 0.20 4.53 -13.58
CA VAL A 179 0.57 3.61 -14.67
C VAL A 179 1.50 4.30 -15.67
N ILE A 180 1.67 5.62 -15.59
CA ILE A 180 2.47 6.38 -16.54
C ILE A 180 3.95 6.23 -16.19
N TRP A 181 4.71 5.60 -17.08
CA TRP A 181 6.16 5.41 -16.93
C TRP A 181 6.92 6.37 -17.84
N ASN A 182 7.98 6.96 -17.30
CA ASN A 182 8.98 7.70 -18.06
C ASN A 182 10.23 6.82 -18.27
N CYS A 183 11.17 7.30 -19.10
CA CYS A 183 12.42 6.57 -19.38
C CYS A 183 13.25 6.30 -18.10
N GLY A 184 13.21 7.24 -17.13
CA GLY A 184 13.86 7.08 -15.84
C GLY A 184 13.28 5.95 -14.98
N ASP A 185 11.97 5.69 -15.07
CA ASP A 185 11.32 4.58 -14.38
C ASP A 185 11.73 3.24 -14.99
N ILE A 186 11.78 3.16 -16.33
CA ILE A 186 12.23 1.96 -17.06
C ILE A 186 13.66 1.62 -16.65
N LEU A 187 14.54 2.62 -16.60
CA LEU A 187 15.93 2.40 -16.22
C LEU A 187 16.07 1.92 -14.77
N ARG A 188 15.27 2.46 -13.83
CA ARG A 188 15.23 2.00 -12.43
C ARG A 188 14.66 0.60 -12.29
N PHE A 189 13.63 0.26 -13.07
CA PHE A 189 13.12 -1.09 -13.18
C PHE A 189 14.22 -2.07 -13.62
N LEU A 190 14.97 -1.73 -14.68
CA LEU A 190 16.09 -2.55 -15.17
C LEU A 190 17.19 -2.69 -14.12
N THR A 191 17.55 -1.60 -13.42
CA THR A 191 18.51 -1.66 -12.31
C THR A 191 18.03 -2.58 -11.21
N GLY A 192 16.75 -2.51 -10.82
CA GLY A 192 16.14 -3.41 -9.85
C GLY A 192 16.25 -4.88 -10.27
N LEU A 193 15.98 -5.19 -11.55
CA LEU A 193 16.15 -6.55 -12.08
C LEU A 193 17.60 -7.02 -12.05
N ILE A 194 18.56 -6.16 -12.39
CA ILE A 194 19.99 -6.49 -12.36
C ILE A 194 20.43 -6.80 -10.93
N VAL A 195 20.03 -5.97 -9.95
CA VAL A 195 20.35 -6.19 -8.54
C VAL A 195 19.71 -7.48 -8.02
N ALA A 196 18.42 -7.72 -8.31
CA ALA A 196 17.74 -8.96 -7.95
C ALA A 196 18.46 -10.18 -8.56
N ALA A 197 18.79 -10.14 -9.85
CA ALA A 197 19.47 -11.24 -10.53
C ALA A 197 20.87 -11.51 -9.94
N ALA A 198 21.63 -10.45 -9.65
CA ALA A 198 22.98 -10.56 -9.10
C ALA A 198 23.01 -11.22 -7.71
N ILE A 199 21.93 -11.12 -6.93
CA ILE A 199 21.84 -11.69 -5.58
C ILE A 199 21.08 -13.02 -5.57
N LEU A 200 19.90 -13.06 -6.19
CA LEU A 200 18.99 -14.22 -6.10
C LEU A 200 19.44 -15.39 -6.99
N LEU A 201 20.09 -15.14 -8.13
CA LEU A 201 20.59 -16.25 -8.97
C LEU A 201 21.68 -17.06 -8.26
N PRO A 202 22.75 -16.45 -7.67
CA PRO A 202 23.72 -17.20 -6.89
C PRO A 202 23.09 -18.01 -5.74
N ILE A 203 22.12 -17.44 -5.02
CA ILE A 203 21.41 -18.14 -3.94
C ILE A 203 20.70 -19.37 -4.50
N GLY A 204 19.89 -19.22 -5.55
CA GLY A 204 19.13 -20.36 -6.09
C GLY A 204 20.00 -21.44 -6.74
N TYR A 205 21.15 -21.08 -7.33
CA TYR A 205 22.13 -22.07 -7.79
C TYR A 205 22.80 -22.80 -6.62
N ALA A 206 23.17 -22.09 -5.56
CA ALA A 206 23.79 -22.68 -4.38
C ALA A 206 22.85 -23.65 -3.64
N THR A 207 21.54 -23.41 -3.69
CA THR A 207 20.53 -24.27 -3.06
C THR A 207 19.96 -25.33 -3.99
N SER A 208 20.52 -25.50 -5.19
CA SER A 208 20.07 -26.45 -6.22
C SER A 208 18.57 -26.34 -6.55
N SER A 209 17.99 -25.15 -6.37
CA SER A 209 16.53 -24.94 -6.48
C SER A 209 16.05 -24.73 -7.91
N PHE A 210 16.92 -24.87 -8.91
CA PHE A 210 16.60 -24.59 -10.30
C PHE A 210 16.46 -25.86 -11.13
N GLU A 211 15.24 -26.15 -11.55
CA GLU A 211 14.96 -27.12 -12.60
C GLU A 211 14.62 -26.39 -13.90
N LYS A 212 15.10 -26.93 -15.03
CA LYS A 212 14.75 -26.36 -16.34
C LYS A 212 13.24 -26.55 -16.59
N ALA A 213 12.52 -25.44 -16.69
CA ALA A 213 11.12 -25.47 -17.11
C ALA A 213 10.98 -25.61 -18.63
N ALA A 214 9.84 -26.15 -19.07
CA ALA A 214 9.47 -26.07 -20.48
C ALA A 214 9.14 -24.62 -20.83
N HIS A 215 9.69 -24.13 -21.95
CA HIS A 215 9.46 -22.74 -22.37
C HIS A 215 8.03 -22.58 -22.88
N PRO A 216 7.19 -21.73 -22.26
CA PRO A 216 5.89 -21.39 -22.83
C PRO A 216 6.09 -20.63 -24.16
N ASN A 217 5.11 -20.71 -25.05
CA ASN A 217 5.10 -19.81 -26.21
C ASN A 217 5.03 -18.35 -25.75
N ALA A 218 5.51 -17.41 -26.57
CA ALA A 218 5.64 -16.00 -26.18
C ALA A 218 4.32 -15.36 -25.73
N GLY A 219 3.20 -15.70 -26.40
CA GLY A 219 1.89 -15.17 -26.03
C GLY A 219 1.43 -15.65 -24.64
N LEU A 220 1.64 -16.93 -24.33
CA LEU A 220 1.33 -17.51 -23.03
C LEU A 220 2.23 -16.93 -21.93
N ALA A 221 3.52 -16.74 -22.23
CA ALA A 221 4.48 -16.12 -21.31
C ALA A 221 4.06 -14.70 -20.91
N ILE A 222 3.69 -13.87 -21.91
CA ILE A 222 3.21 -12.50 -21.68
C ILE A 222 1.93 -12.53 -20.83
N ALA A 223 0.97 -13.40 -21.17
CA ALA A 223 -0.29 -13.49 -20.43
C ALA A 223 -0.06 -13.92 -18.97
N GLN A 224 0.82 -14.90 -18.72
CA GLN A 224 1.19 -15.33 -17.38
C GLN A 224 1.89 -14.22 -16.58
N LEU A 225 2.84 -13.51 -17.18
CA LEU A 225 3.52 -12.39 -16.54
C LEU A 225 2.54 -11.27 -16.16
N LEU A 226 1.63 -10.92 -17.06
CA LEU A 226 0.58 -9.93 -16.78
C LEU A 226 -0.34 -10.37 -15.65
N THR A 227 -0.68 -11.66 -15.58
CA THR A 227 -1.47 -12.20 -14.47
C THR A 227 -0.71 -12.14 -13.16
N VAL A 228 0.56 -12.54 -13.12
CA VAL A 228 1.39 -12.39 -11.91
C VAL A 228 1.45 -10.93 -11.47
N PHE A 229 1.63 -10.01 -12.43
CA PHE A 229 1.67 -8.58 -12.16
C PHE A 229 0.36 -8.07 -11.55
N VAL A 230 -0.79 -8.33 -12.16
CA VAL A 230 -2.08 -7.79 -11.71
C VAL A 230 -2.60 -8.47 -10.46
N VAL A 231 -2.45 -9.79 -10.35
CA VAL A 231 -3.09 -10.59 -9.29
C VAL A 231 -2.23 -10.67 -8.02
N TYR A 232 -0.90 -10.74 -8.15
CA TYR A 232 -0.01 -10.94 -6.99
C TYR A 232 0.79 -9.69 -6.69
N SER A 233 1.65 -9.31 -7.65
CA SER A 233 2.69 -8.33 -7.38
C SER A 233 2.11 -6.94 -7.12
N LEU A 234 1.13 -6.50 -7.91
CA LEU A 234 0.55 -5.18 -7.72
C LEU A 234 -0.19 -5.03 -6.39
N PRO A 235 -1.11 -5.93 -5.99
CA PRO A 235 -1.75 -5.88 -4.67
C PRO A 235 -0.74 -5.88 -3.51
N GLN A 236 0.28 -6.73 -3.57
CA GLN A 236 1.30 -6.80 -2.53
C GLN A 236 2.14 -5.51 -2.48
N GLU A 237 2.61 -4.98 -3.61
CA GLU A 237 3.39 -3.75 -3.61
C GLU A 237 2.57 -2.51 -3.18
N ILE A 238 1.26 -2.49 -3.45
CA ILE A 238 0.34 -1.48 -2.90
C ILE A 238 0.38 -1.51 -1.36
N LEU A 239 0.23 -2.70 -0.78
CA LEU A 239 0.20 -2.84 0.67
C LEU A 239 1.56 -2.53 1.32
N PHE A 240 2.63 -3.17 0.85
CA PHE A 240 3.93 -3.08 1.51
C PHE A 240 4.69 -1.79 1.18
N ARG A 241 4.59 -1.28 -0.05
CA ARG A 241 5.31 -0.05 -0.46
C ARG A 241 4.43 1.18 -0.40
N GLY A 242 3.28 1.10 -1.05
CA GLY A 242 2.34 2.22 -1.11
C GLY A 242 1.84 2.66 0.26
N ILE A 243 1.62 1.70 1.18
CA ILE A 243 1.08 1.96 2.52
C ILE A 243 2.16 1.80 3.59
N ILE A 244 2.68 0.59 3.85
CA ILE A 244 3.51 0.34 5.04
C ILE A 244 4.84 1.11 4.99
N GLN A 245 5.62 0.95 3.92
CA GLN A 245 6.89 1.65 3.77
C GLN A 245 6.69 3.17 3.71
N ASN A 246 5.64 3.62 3.04
CA ASN A 246 5.30 5.04 2.93
C ASN A 246 4.93 5.66 4.29
N LEU A 247 4.11 5.00 5.09
CA LEU A 247 3.76 5.42 6.45
C LEU A 247 5.00 5.50 7.35
N LEU A 248 5.88 4.49 7.29
CA LEU A 248 7.16 4.49 8.01
C LEU A 248 8.04 5.66 7.61
N HIS A 249 8.20 5.89 6.30
CA HIS A 249 9.00 6.99 5.78
C HIS A 249 8.44 8.35 6.22
N SER A 250 7.14 8.56 6.02
CA SER A 250 6.42 9.78 6.39
C SER A 250 6.53 10.08 7.90
N ARG A 251 6.49 9.04 8.74
CA ARG A 251 6.68 9.18 10.19
C ARG A 251 8.09 9.63 10.56
N LEU A 252 9.10 9.00 9.98
CA LEU A 252 10.51 9.32 10.23
C LEU A 252 10.86 10.74 9.77
N GLU A 253 10.28 11.18 8.65
CA GLU A 253 10.43 12.55 8.16
C GLU A 253 9.77 13.55 9.12
N SER A 254 8.50 13.32 9.49
CA SER A 254 7.76 14.19 10.40
C SER A 254 8.48 14.40 11.74
N ASN A 255 9.01 13.33 12.34
CA ASN A 255 9.74 13.41 13.61
C ASN A 255 11.01 14.26 13.52
N ALA A 256 11.70 14.18 12.38
CA ALA A 256 12.91 14.94 12.18
C ALA A 256 12.65 16.42 11.96
N ASP A 257 11.59 16.75 11.23
CA ASP A 257 11.16 18.13 11.07
C ASP A 257 10.78 18.74 12.42
N ILE A 258 9.98 18.04 13.22
CA ILE A 258 9.64 18.47 14.59
C ILE A 258 10.92 18.74 15.40
N THR A 259 11.91 17.84 15.36
CA THR A 259 13.19 17.99 16.08
C THR A 259 13.99 19.22 15.60
N LYS A 260 13.98 19.48 14.28
CA LYS A 260 14.65 20.65 13.69
C LYS A 260 13.95 21.96 14.12
N TYR A 261 12.63 21.96 14.17
CA TYR A 261 11.86 23.14 14.60
C TYR A 261 12.03 23.41 16.10
N THR A 262 11.98 22.39 16.96
CA THR A 262 12.18 22.57 18.40
C THR A 262 13.58 23.10 18.71
N SER A 263 14.62 22.52 18.09
CA SER A 263 16.00 23.02 18.26
C SER A 263 16.19 24.45 17.74
N GLN A 264 15.50 24.85 16.67
CA GLN A 264 15.55 26.24 16.19
C GLN A 264 14.82 27.20 17.14
N LYS A 265 13.71 26.78 17.75
CA LYS A 265 12.97 27.57 18.74
C LYS A 265 13.80 27.78 20.00
N ASP A 266 14.49 26.76 20.49
CA ASP A 266 15.35 26.86 21.67
C ASP A 266 16.53 27.81 21.43
N ASN A 267 17.16 27.74 20.25
CA ASN A 267 18.23 28.65 19.87
C ASN A 267 17.75 30.10 19.72
N LYS A 268 16.57 30.32 19.14
CA LYS A 268 15.99 31.67 19.02
C LYS A 268 15.49 32.21 20.35
N GLY A 269 14.92 31.39 21.22
CA GLY A 269 14.53 31.77 22.58
C GLY A 269 15.74 32.17 23.43
N ALA A 270 16.86 31.43 23.29
CA ALA A 270 18.13 31.75 23.92
C ALA A 270 18.77 33.04 23.36
N LEU A 271 18.60 33.32 22.07
CA LEU A 271 19.08 34.56 21.43
C LEU A 271 18.17 35.75 21.70
N SER A 272 16.85 35.56 21.81
CA SER A 272 15.92 36.65 22.11
C SER A 272 16.04 37.11 23.56
N MET A 273 16.23 36.21 24.55
CA MET A 273 16.35 36.64 25.97
C MET A 273 17.59 37.50 26.28
N ARG A 274 18.60 37.54 25.40
CA ARG A 274 19.82 38.35 25.62
C ARG A 274 19.78 39.74 25.00
N GLU A 275 18.82 40.02 24.13
CA GLU A 275 18.70 41.30 23.41
C GLU A 275 17.25 41.80 23.35
N TRP A 276 16.41 41.51 24.36
CA TRP A 276 15.28 42.42 24.59
C TRP A 276 15.87 43.71 25.12
N PRO A 277 15.76 44.85 24.39
CA PRO A 277 16.03 46.13 25.01
C PRO A 277 15.13 46.20 26.23
N ASN A 278 15.69 46.57 27.38
CA ASN A 278 14.92 46.95 28.55
C ASN A 278 13.84 47.94 28.08
N TYR A 279 12.64 47.44 27.81
CA TYR A 279 11.43 48.24 27.75
C TYR A 279 11.13 48.60 29.19
N SER A 280 11.96 49.51 29.72
CA SER A 280 11.66 50.25 30.92
C SER A 280 10.31 50.92 30.70
N ALA A 281 9.32 50.41 31.42
CA ALA A 281 8.16 51.14 31.92
C ALA A 281 7.66 52.24 30.98
N VAL A 282 6.87 51.87 29.97
CA VAL A 282 5.86 52.81 29.47
C VAL A 282 4.68 52.71 30.43
N ASP A 283 4.69 53.62 31.40
CA ASP A 283 3.58 53.84 32.32
C ASP A 283 2.28 54.11 31.55
N GLY A 284 1.23 53.43 31.99
CA GLY A 284 -0.14 53.95 31.87
C GLY A 284 -0.86 53.62 30.58
N LYS A 285 -1.52 52.46 30.55
CA LYS A 285 -2.97 52.37 30.28
C LYS A 285 -3.48 50.98 30.61
N GLU A 286 -4.22 50.92 31.71
CA GLU A 286 -5.08 49.80 32.09
C GLU A 286 -6.16 49.61 31.01
N GLY A 287 -6.30 48.40 30.50
CA GLY A 287 -7.39 48.02 29.59
C GLY A 287 -6.91 47.40 28.28
N GLY A 288 -6.42 46.17 28.34
CA GLY A 288 -6.13 45.38 27.14
C GLY A 288 -6.16 43.90 27.50
N GLU A 289 -7.20 43.20 27.04
CA GLU A 289 -7.38 41.76 27.17
C GLU A 289 -6.09 41.04 26.74
N SER A 290 -5.61 40.14 27.59
CA SER A 290 -4.48 39.28 27.26
C SER A 290 -4.84 38.51 25.99
N PRO A 291 -4.02 38.56 24.92
CA PRO A 291 -4.25 37.70 23.77
C PRO A 291 -4.14 36.25 24.25
N ASP A 292 -5.28 35.56 24.23
CA ASP A 292 -5.40 34.18 24.69
C ASP A 292 -4.37 33.32 23.96
N GLU A 293 -3.52 32.64 24.73
CA GLU A 293 -2.41 31.81 24.25
C GLU A 293 -2.86 30.69 23.29
N GLU A 294 -4.18 30.41 23.23
CA GLU A 294 -4.80 29.44 22.33
C GLU A 294 -4.74 29.85 20.84
N ASP A 295 -4.80 31.14 20.51
CA ASP A 295 -4.84 31.59 19.10
C ASP A 295 -3.50 31.41 18.37
N ASN A 296 -2.38 31.42 19.10
CA ASN A 296 -1.05 31.23 18.52
C ASN A 296 -0.77 29.78 18.08
N ASN A 297 -1.46 28.78 18.65
CA ASN A 297 -1.29 27.39 18.24
C ASN A 297 -2.07 27.07 16.95
N LEU A 298 -3.23 27.71 16.72
CA LEU A 298 -4.02 27.52 15.50
C LEU A 298 -3.34 28.09 14.25
N PHE A 299 -2.63 29.21 14.38
CA PHE A 299 -1.89 29.79 13.26
C PHE A 299 -0.70 28.90 12.82
N TYR A 300 -0.05 28.22 13.78
CA TYR A 300 1.13 27.39 13.56
C TYR A 300 0.86 26.11 12.74
N GLU A 301 -0.29 25.46 12.93
CA GLU A 301 -0.68 24.29 12.12
C GLU A 301 -1.02 24.67 10.68
N SER A 302 -1.56 25.88 10.46
CA SER A 302 -1.97 26.34 9.13
C SER A 302 -0.78 26.67 8.20
N ASP A 303 0.31 27.21 8.75
CA ASP A 303 1.50 27.61 7.97
C ASP A 303 2.44 26.44 7.64
N ILE A 304 2.52 25.42 8.51
CA ILE A 304 3.23 24.18 8.20
C ILE A 304 2.47 23.39 7.13
N ALA A 305 1.13 23.39 7.17
CA ALA A 305 0.29 22.77 6.14
C ALA A 305 0.30 23.54 4.79
N ARG A 306 0.62 24.84 4.80
CA ARG A 306 0.71 25.68 3.59
C ARG A 306 2.07 25.66 2.89
N ARG A 307 3.13 25.15 3.50
CA ARG A 307 4.44 25.07 2.82
C ARG A 307 4.34 24.17 1.58
N ASN A 308 4.72 24.77 0.44
CA ASN A 308 4.47 24.29 -0.92
C ASN A 308 4.67 22.77 -1.11
N PRO A 309 3.69 22.04 -1.68
CA PRO A 309 3.89 20.67 -2.12
C PRO A 309 5.02 20.51 -3.17
N GLU A 310 5.44 21.61 -3.81
CA GLU A 310 6.55 21.66 -4.78
C GLU A 310 7.90 21.27 -4.15
N THR A 311 8.13 21.59 -2.87
CA THR A 311 9.45 21.38 -2.22
C THR A 311 9.89 19.91 -2.19
N PHE A 312 8.96 18.94 -2.20
CA PHE A 312 9.30 17.52 -2.15
C PHE A 312 9.54 16.92 -3.55
N GLN A 313 8.78 17.35 -4.55
CA GLN A 313 9.11 17.03 -5.95
C GLN A 313 10.49 17.57 -6.30
N ASP A 314 10.87 18.74 -5.79
CA ASP A 314 12.18 19.34 -6.01
C ASP A 314 13.33 18.52 -5.41
N ILE A 315 13.17 17.98 -4.19
CA ILE A 315 14.17 17.10 -3.56
C ILE A 315 14.38 15.84 -4.41
N HIS A 316 13.30 15.25 -4.92
CA HIS A 316 13.41 14.11 -5.82
C HIS A 316 14.02 14.51 -7.15
N GLN A 317 13.60 15.62 -7.77
CA GLN A 317 14.14 16.11 -9.05
C GLN A 317 15.64 16.43 -8.99
N GLU A 318 16.13 17.00 -7.90
CA GLU A 318 17.58 17.19 -7.70
C GLU A 318 18.32 15.85 -7.63
N PHE A 319 17.71 14.82 -7.07
CA PHE A 319 18.29 13.47 -7.03
C PHE A 319 18.45 12.88 -8.44
N TYR A 320 17.51 13.15 -9.37
CA TYR A 320 17.64 12.71 -10.78
C TYR A 320 18.85 13.32 -11.50
N LYS A 321 19.36 14.46 -11.02
CA LYS A 321 20.55 15.12 -11.60
C LYS A 321 21.87 14.56 -11.06
N ARG A 322 21.85 13.73 -10.02
CA ARG A 322 23.07 13.15 -9.44
C ARG A 322 23.52 11.92 -10.23
N GLY A 323 24.83 11.74 -10.38
CA GLY A 323 25.45 10.71 -11.22
C GLY A 323 25.13 9.27 -10.79
N VAL A 324 25.51 8.30 -11.63
CA VAL A 324 25.18 6.86 -11.52
C VAL A 324 25.48 6.26 -10.14
N CYS A 325 26.52 6.72 -9.43
CA CYS A 325 26.84 6.23 -8.09
C CYS A 325 25.77 6.56 -7.04
N CYS A 326 25.02 7.66 -7.20
CA CYS A 326 23.88 7.96 -6.33
C CYS A 326 22.69 7.02 -6.59
N TRP A 327 22.67 6.30 -7.72
CA TRP A 327 21.60 5.35 -8.06
C TRP A 327 21.77 3.99 -7.39
N LEU A 328 22.72 3.84 -6.46
CA LEU A 328 22.89 2.62 -5.66
C LEU A 328 22.68 2.88 -4.18
N THR A 329 22.50 4.15 -3.77
CA THR A 329 22.34 4.54 -2.37
C THR A 329 21.04 5.30 -2.17
N LEU A 330 20.38 5.05 -1.03
CA LEU A 330 19.29 5.91 -0.60
C LEU A 330 19.86 7.18 0.02
N PRO A 331 19.19 8.34 -0.17
CA PRO A 331 19.74 9.64 0.20
C PRO A 331 19.88 9.82 1.72
N THR A 332 19.05 9.13 2.52
CA THR A 332 19.04 9.28 3.97
C THR A 332 19.02 7.93 4.69
N ILE A 333 19.55 7.89 5.90
CA ILE A 333 19.48 6.71 6.78
C ILE A 333 18.03 6.32 7.12
N ARG A 334 17.10 7.29 7.10
CA ARG A 334 15.68 7.06 7.40
C ARG A 334 15.01 6.22 6.32
N ASP A 335 15.38 6.46 5.07
CA ASP A 335 14.90 5.69 3.92
C ASP A 335 15.34 4.23 4.03
N TRP A 336 16.59 4.00 4.47
CA TRP A 336 17.11 2.66 4.75
C TRP A 336 16.36 1.98 5.88
N ILE A 337 16.08 2.68 6.99
CA ILE A 337 15.30 2.12 8.11
C ILE A 337 13.91 1.70 7.64
N ALA A 338 13.18 2.58 6.93
CA ALA A 338 11.86 2.27 6.41
C ALA A 338 11.89 1.09 5.42
N LEU A 339 12.91 1.05 4.53
CA LEU A 339 13.11 -0.05 3.58
C LEU A 339 13.33 -1.38 4.31
N ILE A 340 14.25 -1.43 5.27
CA ILE A 340 14.60 -2.66 6.00
C ILE A 340 13.37 -3.15 6.77
N ILE A 341 12.74 -2.30 7.58
CA ILE A 341 11.58 -2.69 8.40
C ILE A 341 10.43 -3.20 7.52
N SER A 342 10.08 -2.48 6.45
CA SER A 342 9.01 -2.91 5.55
C SER A 342 9.34 -4.21 4.81
N SER A 343 10.61 -4.46 4.49
CA SER A 343 11.06 -5.70 3.85
C SER A 343 11.00 -6.90 4.81
N PHE A 344 11.28 -6.69 6.09
CA PHE A 344 11.05 -7.71 7.11
C PHE A 344 9.57 -8.06 7.24
N ILE A 345 8.70 -7.04 7.34
CA ILE A 345 7.25 -7.23 7.43
C ILE A 345 6.73 -7.99 6.19
N TYR A 346 7.21 -7.61 5.00
CA TYR A 346 6.92 -8.31 3.75
C TYR A 346 7.33 -9.79 3.81
N ALA A 347 8.56 -10.09 4.18
CA ALA A 347 9.07 -11.46 4.23
C ALA A 347 8.29 -12.31 5.24
N PHE A 348 8.00 -11.79 6.43
CA PHE A 348 7.21 -12.50 7.43
C PHE A 348 5.76 -12.75 6.98
N SER A 349 5.17 -11.80 6.24
CA SER A 349 3.77 -11.90 5.81
C SER A 349 3.55 -12.90 4.68
N LEU A 350 4.57 -13.15 3.86
CA LEU A 350 4.51 -14.10 2.74
C LEU A 350 5.10 -15.46 3.07
N MET A 351 5.81 -15.59 4.19
CA MET A 351 6.42 -16.86 4.54
C MET A 351 5.37 -17.86 5.01
N ASP A 352 5.22 -18.96 4.29
CA ASP A 352 4.39 -20.08 4.74
C ASP A 352 5.15 -20.90 5.79
N HIS A 353 4.71 -20.77 7.05
CA HIS A 353 5.18 -21.56 8.18
C HIS A 353 5.18 -23.09 7.95
N ARG A 354 4.29 -23.61 7.08
CA ARG A 354 4.22 -25.06 6.78
C ARG A 354 5.48 -25.60 6.11
N HIS A 355 6.28 -24.74 5.50
CA HIS A 355 7.48 -25.12 4.75
C HIS A 355 8.78 -24.71 5.46
N TRP A 356 8.71 -24.31 6.73
CA TRP A 356 9.88 -23.83 7.48
C TRP A 356 11.00 -24.89 7.60
N ASP A 357 10.63 -26.16 7.78
CA ASP A 357 11.58 -27.25 8.02
C ASP A 357 12.45 -27.61 6.78
N ASN A 358 12.03 -27.21 5.57
CA ASN A 358 12.69 -27.53 4.30
C ASN A 358 13.25 -26.26 3.61
N ASN A 359 14.26 -25.63 4.22
CA ASN A 359 14.90 -24.39 3.74
C ASN A 359 14.14 -23.08 4.04
N GLY A 360 13.36 -23.01 5.12
CA GLY A 360 12.65 -21.80 5.52
C GLY A 360 13.54 -20.55 5.60
N GLY A 361 14.79 -20.70 6.07
CA GLY A 361 15.77 -19.60 6.11
C GLY A 361 16.16 -19.06 4.74
N VAL A 362 16.26 -19.92 3.70
CA VAL A 362 16.55 -19.50 2.32
C VAL A 362 15.34 -18.78 1.73
N ALA A 363 14.14 -19.32 1.93
CA ALA A 363 12.89 -18.71 1.47
C ALA A 363 12.68 -17.32 2.08
N PHE A 364 12.84 -17.21 3.41
CA PHE A 364 12.77 -15.95 4.13
C PHE A 364 13.79 -14.94 3.61
N THR A 365 15.05 -15.38 3.43
CA THR A 365 16.13 -14.53 2.93
C THR A 365 15.84 -14.04 1.50
N THR A 366 15.31 -14.92 0.65
CA THR A 366 14.90 -14.60 -0.73
C THR A 366 13.78 -13.56 -0.75
N LEU A 367 12.75 -13.75 0.08
CA LEU A 367 11.65 -12.79 0.24
C LEU A 367 12.13 -11.45 0.79
N LEU A 368 13.05 -11.47 1.77
CA LEU A 368 13.63 -10.26 2.35
C LEU A 368 14.40 -9.46 1.29
N ILE A 369 15.24 -10.13 0.49
CA ILE A 369 15.99 -9.50 -0.60
C ILE A 369 15.05 -8.96 -1.66
N LEU A 370 14.05 -9.74 -2.09
CA LEU A 370 13.03 -9.28 -3.03
C LEU A 370 12.31 -8.03 -2.49
N GLY A 371 11.94 -8.06 -1.21
CA GLY A 371 11.33 -6.93 -0.54
C GLY A 371 12.21 -5.69 -0.56
N MET A 372 13.52 -5.85 -0.31
CA MET A 372 14.48 -4.76 -0.36
C MET A 372 14.64 -4.19 -1.78
N VAL A 373 14.71 -5.04 -2.80
CA VAL A 373 14.87 -4.59 -4.20
C VAL A 373 13.62 -3.84 -4.68
N CYS A 374 12.44 -4.39 -4.40
CA CYS A 374 11.16 -3.76 -4.72
C CYS A 374 11.03 -2.42 -3.97
N GLY A 375 11.25 -2.41 -2.65
CA GLY A 375 11.15 -1.19 -1.86
C GLY A 375 12.18 -0.13 -2.21
N TYR A 376 13.38 -0.54 -2.65
CA TYR A 376 14.36 0.37 -3.23
C TYR A 376 13.84 0.97 -4.53
N THR A 377 13.33 0.15 -5.46
CA THR A 377 12.79 0.59 -6.75
C THR A 377 11.62 1.55 -6.58
N TRP A 378 10.69 1.23 -5.65
CA TRP A 378 9.60 2.13 -5.28
C TRP A 378 10.15 3.45 -4.76
N ARG A 379 11.12 3.44 -3.83
CA ARG A 379 11.67 4.68 -3.26
C ARG A 379 12.34 5.58 -4.32
N GLN A 380 12.96 4.97 -5.32
CA GLN A 380 13.62 5.68 -6.41
C GLN A 380 12.66 6.32 -7.42
N THR A 381 11.48 5.73 -7.59
CA THR A 381 10.48 6.15 -8.59
C THR A 381 9.29 6.89 -7.98
N SER A 382 9.04 6.68 -6.68
CA SER A 382 7.77 6.92 -6.01
C SER A 382 6.59 6.27 -6.75
N LYS A 383 6.82 5.10 -7.38
CA LYS A 383 5.81 4.38 -8.18
C LYS A 383 5.66 2.92 -7.76
N VAL A 384 4.47 2.59 -7.27
CA VAL A 384 4.12 1.21 -6.88
C VAL A 384 4.09 0.29 -8.09
N THR A 385 3.66 0.79 -9.26
CA THR A 385 3.61 -0.02 -10.49
C THR A 385 4.99 -0.44 -10.96
N THR A 386 6.01 0.42 -10.82
CA THR A 386 7.38 0.06 -11.18
C THR A 386 7.96 -0.99 -10.24
N SER A 387 7.70 -0.87 -8.94
CA SER A 387 8.03 -1.91 -7.95
C SER A 387 7.33 -3.24 -8.27
N ALA A 388 6.03 -3.19 -8.58
CA ALA A 388 5.22 -4.35 -8.92
C ALA A 388 5.70 -5.05 -10.18
N ALA A 389 6.28 -4.31 -11.14
CA ALA A 389 6.85 -4.91 -12.32
C ALA A 389 8.15 -5.68 -12.01
N VAL A 390 9.03 -5.11 -11.18
CA VAL A 390 10.25 -5.81 -10.71
C VAL A 390 9.84 -7.10 -9.99
N HIS A 391 8.90 -6.97 -9.05
CA HIS A 391 8.35 -8.11 -8.32
C HIS A 391 7.79 -9.16 -9.29
N ALA A 392 6.89 -8.78 -10.19
CA ALA A 392 6.25 -9.70 -11.12
C ALA A 392 7.25 -10.45 -12.00
N PHE A 393 8.30 -9.76 -12.46
CA PHE A 393 9.32 -10.37 -13.29
C PHE A 393 10.15 -11.38 -12.50
N VAL A 394 10.59 -11.04 -11.28
CA VAL A 394 11.36 -11.95 -10.42
C VAL A 394 10.52 -13.19 -10.07
N THR A 395 9.27 -12.98 -9.67
CA THR A 395 8.33 -14.07 -9.36
C THR A 395 8.04 -14.93 -10.58
N TYR A 396 7.79 -14.33 -11.74
CA TYR A 396 7.54 -15.06 -12.98
C TYR A 396 8.75 -15.92 -13.37
N VAL A 397 9.97 -15.35 -13.37
CA VAL A 397 11.20 -16.08 -13.68
C VAL A 397 11.37 -17.25 -12.73
N GLY A 398 11.21 -17.02 -11.43
CA GLY A 398 11.42 -18.07 -10.46
C GLY A 398 10.37 -19.19 -10.49
N ILE A 399 9.07 -18.88 -10.67
CA ILE A 399 8.01 -19.89 -10.79
C ILE A 399 8.09 -20.64 -12.12
N TYR A 400 8.20 -19.92 -13.23
CA TYR A 400 7.92 -20.48 -14.57
C TYR A 400 9.17 -20.81 -15.38
N ILE A 401 10.34 -20.21 -15.10
CA ILE A 401 11.57 -20.49 -15.83
C ILE A 401 12.47 -21.42 -15.03
N LEU A 402 12.61 -21.12 -13.75
CA LEU A 402 13.55 -21.81 -12.87
C LEU A 402 12.89 -22.92 -12.04
N LYS A 403 11.54 -23.04 -12.06
CA LYS A 403 10.78 -23.99 -11.22
C LYS A 403 11.28 -24.00 -9.77
N ALA A 404 11.71 -22.84 -9.27
CA ALA A 404 11.97 -22.74 -7.85
C ALA A 404 10.68 -23.14 -7.13
N ASP A 405 10.80 -23.91 -6.05
CA ASP A 405 9.65 -24.30 -5.21
C ASP A 405 9.11 -23.08 -4.43
N MET A 406 9.00 -21.93 -5.10
CA MET A 406 8.32 -20.74 -4.62
C MET A 406 6.81 -20.91 -4.63
N ARG A 407 6.27 -22.02 -5.15
CA ARG A 407 4.85 -22.37 -4.98
C ARG A 407 4.50 -22.64 -3.51
N ALA A 408 5.49 -23.02 -2.70
CA ALA A 408 5.34 -23.11 -1.26
C ALA A 408 5.37 -21.73 -0.56
N THR A 409 5.75 -20.66 -1.27
CA THR A 409 6.03 -19.32 -0.70
C THR A 409 5.07 -18.24 -1.22
N ILE A 410 4.29 -18.52 -2.26
CA ILE A 410 3.32 -17.61 -2.91
C ILE A 410 1.99 -18.35 -3.02
#